data_AF-A0A4Y2I8H0-F1
#
_entry.id   AF-A0A4Y2I8H0-F1
#
_cell.length_a   1.000
_cell.length_b   1.000
_cell.length_c   1.000
_cell.angle_alpha   90.00
_cell.angle_beta   90.00
_cell.angle_gamma   90.00
#
_symmetry.space_group_name_H-M   'P 1'
#
loop_
_entity.id
_entity.type
_entity.pdbx_description
1 polymer ?
#
loop_
_entity_poly.entity_id
_entity_poly.type
_entity_poly.pdbx_seq_one_letter_code
_entity_poly.pdbx_strand_id
1 'polypeptide(L)'
;MKVLLFLCAAALMVALASSGDFSLPSQDTLDFYKKFETQHGENTDCTGNHTFYQHTDCDVRCDFTPSDDCGGAAFISCDACKEGYIAVDKTRKQCVKPEDCPK
;
A
#
# COMPACT_ATOMS: atom_id res chain seq x y z
N MET A 1 5.24 -50.78 18.19
CA MET A 1 4.50 -49.85 19.06
C MET A 1 5.45 -49.32 20.13
N LYS A 2 5.81 -48.03 20.06
CA LYS A 2 6.51 -47.28 21.10
C LYS A 2 6.10 -45.82 20.94
N VAL A 3 5.17 -45.41 21.79
CA VAL A 3 4.70 -44.04 21.98
C VAL A 3 5.53 -43.45 23.12
N LEU A 4 6.03 -42.22 22.95
CA LEU A 4 6.44 -41.22 23.96
C LEU A 4 7.01 -40.02 23.17
N LEU A 5 6.20 -39.01 22.80
CA LEU A 5 5.93 -37.75 23.53
C LEU A 5 7.19 -36.96 23.91
N PHE A 6 7.39 -35.78 23.29
CA PHE A 6 7.89 -34.49 23.82
C PHE A 6 7.97 -33.49 22.63
N LEU A 7 6.96 -32.64 22.38
CA LEU A 7 6.85 -31.27 22.91
C LEU A 7 8.17 -30.48 22.89
N CYS A 8 8.58 -29.94 21.74
CA CYS A 8 9.30 -28.66 21.63
C CYS A 8 9.55 -28.27 20.16
N ALA A 9 8.59 -27.62 19.52
CA ALA A 9 8.84 -26.79 18.34
C ALA A 9 7.99 -25.51 18.43
N ALA A 10 7.96 -24.95 19.64
CA ALA A 10 7.61 -23.56 19.88
C ALA A 10 8.92 -22.78 19.92
N ALA A 11 9.40 -22.33 18.76
CA ALA A 11 10.33 -21.21 18.62
C ALA A 11 10.71 -21.03 17.14
N LEU A 12 9.80 -20.46 16.37
CA LEU A 12 10.23 -19.48 15.37
C LEU A 12 9.14 -18.40 15.23
N MET A 13 8.98 -17.66 16.33
CA MET A 13 8.52 -16.28 16.27
C MET A 13 9.60 -15.49 15.53
N VAL A 14 9.43 -15.28 14.22
CA VAL A 14 9.98 -14.09 13.56
C VAL A 14 8.80 -13.17 13.32
N ALA A 15 8.78 -12.11 14.12
CA ALA A 15 7.87 -11.00 13.99
C ALA A 15 8.07 -10.33 12.62
N LEU A 16 7.05 -10.39 11.78
CA LEU A 16 6.71 -9.32 10.85
C LEU A 16 5.33 -8.81 11.23
N ALA A 17 5.24 -8.26 12.43
CA ALA A 17 4.23 -7.27 12.76
C ALA A 17 4.77 -5.91 12.29
N SER A 18 4.60 -5.62 11.02
CA SER A 18 4.39 -4.25 10.56
C SER A 18 3.05 -4.24 9.84
N SER A 19 2.00 -4.58 10.58
CA SER A 19 0.63 -4.20 10.21
C SER A 19 0.55 -2.68 10.43
N GLY A 20 1.10 -1.93 9.47
CA GLY A 20 0.42 -0.70 9.12
C GLY A 20 -0.95 -1.15 8.65
N ASP A 21 -2.00 -0.75 9.36
CA ASP A 21 -3.38 -1.02 8.95
C ASP A 21 -3.61 -0.28 7.63
N PHE A 22 -3.15 -0.91 6.53
CA PHE A 22 -3.63 -0.65 5.20
C PHE A 22 -5.11 -1.00 5.27
N SER A 23 -5.93 0.01 5.57
CA SER A 23 -7.37 -0.11 5.53
C SER A 23 -7.70 -0.61 4.13
N LEU A 24 -7.95 -1.91 4.02
CA LEU A 24 -8.28 -2.53 2.76
C LEU A 24 -9.46 -1.74 2.20
N PRO A 25 -9.42 -1.32 0.92
CA PRO A 25 -10.52 -0.60 0.32
C PRO A 25 -11.81 -1.36 0.61
N SER A 26 -12.90 -0.64 0.88
CA SER A 26 -14.19 -1.30 1.07
C SER A 26 -14.47 -2.19 -0.16
N GLN A 27 -15.25 -3.26 0.04
CA GLN A 27 -15.58 -4.17 -1.06
C GLN A 27 -16.18 -3.40 -2.26
N ASP A 28 -16.96 -2.35 -1.97
CA ASP A 28 -17.55 -1.46 -2.98
C ASP A 28 -16.49 -0.69 -3.78
N THR A 29 -15.43 -0.21 -3.13
CA THR A 29 -14.31 0.47 -3.79
C THR A 29 -13.52 -0.50 -4.67
N LEU A 30 -13.31 -1.72 -4.17
CA LEU A 30 -12.61 -2.78 -4.92
C LEU A 30 -13.42 -3.24 -6.14
N ASP A 31 -14.75 -3.32 -6.00
CA ASP A 31 -15.66 -3.70 -7.08
C ASP A 31 -15.84 -2.57 -8.11
N PHE A 32 -15.84 -1.31 -7.67
CA PHE A 32 -15.78 -0.15 -8.56
C PHE A 32 -14.49 -0.18 -9.39
N TYR A 33 -13.35 -0.42 -8.74
CA TYR A 33 -12.04 -0.51 -9.40
C TYR A 33 -12.01 -1.63 -10.44
N LYS A 34 -12.42 -2.85 -10.07
CA LYS A 34 -12.47 -3.99 -11.01
C LYS A 34 -13.38 -3.72 -12.20
N LYS A 35 -14.55 -3.09 -11.98
CA LYS A 35 -15.45 -2.70 -13.07
C LYS A 35 -14.81 -1.66 -13.98
N PHE A 36 -14.12 -0.70 -13.41
CA PHE A 36 -13.45 0.35 -14.16
C PHE A 36 -12.28 -0.21 -14.99
N GLU A 37 -11.43 -1.06 -14.41
CA GLU A 37 -10.38 -1.81 -15.14
C GLU A 37 -10.96 -2.66 -16.27
N THR A 38 -12.07 -3.35 -16.02
CA THR A 38 -12.74 -4.16 -17.03
C THR A 38 -13.28 -3.31 -18.19
N GLN A 39 -13.72 -2.08 -17.92
CA GLN A 39 -14.33 -1.19 -18.93
C GLN A 39 -13.31 -0.36 -19.71
N HIS A 40 -12.22 0.05 -19.07
CA HIS A 40 -11.23 0.97 -19.64
C HIS A 40 -9.87 0.32 -19.88
N GLY A 41 -9.70 -0.96 -19.53
CA GLY A 41 -8.42 -1.66 -19.49
C GLY A 41 -7.66 -1.39 -18.19
N GLU A 42 -6.52 -2.07 -17.99
CA GLU A 42 -5.51 -1.56 -17.07
C GLU A 42 -5.11 -0.18 -17.58
N ASN A 43 -5.58 0.88 -16.90
CA ASN A 43 -5.33 2.28 -17.25
C ASN A 43 -3.82 2.60 -17.08
N THR A 44 -3.01 2.04 -17.97
CA THR A 44 -1.54 2.04 -17.98
C THR A 44 -0.96 3.35 -18.49
N ASP A 45 -1.80 4.29 -18.95
CA ASP A 45 -1.35 5.60 -19.45
C ASP A 45 -0.92 6.57 -18.34
N CYS A 46 -0.93 6.16 -17.06
CA CYS A 46 -0.25 6.92 -16.02
C CYS A 46 1.27 6.87 -16.24
N THR A 47 1.92 8.03 -16.32
CA THR A 47 3.34 8.11 -16.68
C THR A 47 4.28 7.75 -15.53
N GLY A 48 5.42 7.15 -15.87
CA GLY A 48 6.48 6.85 -14.91
C GLY A 48 6.10 5.79 -13.87
N ASN A 49 6.31 6.11 -12.59
CA ASN A 49 6.08 5.21 -11.46
C ASN A 49 4.69 5.36 -10.83
N HIS A 50 3.76 5.97 -11.56
CA HIS A 50 2.39 6.16 -11.09
C HIS A 50 1.43 5.09 -11.63
N THR A 51 0.31 4.93 -10.95
CA THR A 51 -0.79 4.05 -11.33
C THR A 51 -2.12 4.75 -11.08
N PHE A 52 -3.17 4.31 -11.76
CA PHE A 52 -4.51 4.80 -11.50
C PHE A 52 -5.09 4.02 -10.31
N TYR A 53 -4.87 4.51 -9.09
CA TYR A 53 -5.32 3.81 -7.89
C TYR A 53 -5.81 4.79 -6.81
N GLN A 54 -6.40 4.23 -5.76
CA GLN A 54 -6.76 5.00 -4.58
C GLN A 54 -5.50 5.48 -3.86
N HIS A 55 -5.50 6.73 -3.44
CA HIS A 55 -4.50 7.32 -2.56
C HIS A 55 -5.15 8.26 -1.56
N THR A 56 -4.45 8.59 -0.48
CA THR A 56 -4.95 9.45 0.60
C THR A 56 -3.94 10.50 1.02
N ASP A 57 -4.39 11.61 1.62
CA ASP A 57 -3.46 12.60 2.21
C ASP A 57 -2.58 12.01 3.33
N CYS A 58 -2.96 10.85 3.86
CA CYS A 58 -2.31 10.13 4.93
C CYS A 58 -1.42 8.97 4.46
N ASP A 59 -1.22 8.79 3.15
CA ASP A 59 -0.26 7.77 2.70
C ASP A 59 1.17 8.16 3.11
N VAL A 60 2.01 7.15 3.32
CA VAL A 60 3.44 7.35 3.56
C VAL A 60 4.08 8.07 2.39
N ARG A 61 4.92 9.07 2.70
CA ARG A 61 5.72 9.83 1.74
C ARG A 61 7.11 10.03 2.29
N CYS A 62 8.05 10.42 1.42
CA CYS A 62 9.41 10.75 1.87
C CYS A 62 9.42 11.85 2.92
N ASP A 63 8.53 12.85 2.78
CA ASP A 63 8.41 13.99 3.68
C ASP A 63 7.46 13.78 4.86
N PHE A 64 6.79 12.63 4.93
CA PHE A 64 5.68 12.44 5.85
C PHE A 64 5.44 10.98 6.22
N THR A 65 5.54 10.70 7.52
CA THR A 65 5.05 9.47 8.12
C THR A 65 3.72 9.77 8.82
N PRO A 66 2.61 9.14 8.40
CA PRO A 66 1.31 9.32 9.05
C PRO A 66 1.33 8.75 10.48
N SER A 67 0.52 9.35 11.36
CA SER A 67 0.12 8.75 12.63
C SER A 67 -1.08 7.81 12.45
N ASP A 68 -1.29 6.90 13.40
CA ASP A 68 -2.38 5.91 13.33
C ASP A 68 -3.80 6.53 13.27
N ASP A 69 -3.93 7.79 13.70
CA ASP A 69 -5.19 8.56 13.69
C ASP A 69 -5.32 9.49 12.47
N CYS A 70 -4.45 9.35 11.46
CA CYS A 70 -4.51 10.16 10.25
C CYS A 70 -5.73 9.77 9.39
N GLY A 71 -6.82 10.53 9.56
CA GLY A 71 -8.01 10.46 8.71
C GLY A 71 -7.85 11.35 7.48
N GLY A 72 -7.58 10.75 6.33
CA GLY A 72 -7.45 11.45 5.04
C GLY A 72 -8.65 11.20 4.11
N ALA A 73 -8.96 12.16 3.26
CA ALA A 73 -9.84 11.91 2.13
C ALA A 73 -9.17 10.93 1.16
N ALA A 74 -9.94 10.00 0.62
CA ALA A 74 -9.48 9.09 -0.42
C ALA A 74 -9.78 9.67 -1.81
N PHE A 75 -8.79 9.60 -2.69
CA PHE A 75 -8.86 10.05 -4.07
C PHE A 75 -8.50 8.90 -4.99
N ILE A 76 -9.15 8.80 -6.15
CA ILE A 76 -8.79 7.83 -7.20
C ILE A 76 -8.31 8.62 -8.41
N SER A 77 -7.04 8.47 -8.77
CA SER A 77 -6.41 9.23 -9.87
C SER A 77 -5.10 8.57 -10.31
N CYS A 78 -4.50 9.07 -11.39
CA CYS A 78 -3.14 8.68 -11.82
C CYS A 78 -2.03 9.21 -10.91
N ASP A 79 -2.32 9.87 -9.79
CA ASP A 79 -1.31 10.38 -8.86
C ASP A 79 -0.97 9.38 -7.75
N ALA A 80 -1.58 8.18 -7.78
CA ALA A 80 -1.19 7.10 -6.89
C ALA A 80 0.15 6.49 -7.35
N CYS A 81 0.98 6.08 -6.40
CA CYS A 81 2.23 5.40 -6.71
C CYS A 81 2.01 3.91 -6.96
N LYS A 82 2.78 3.33 -7.90
CA LYS A 82 2.83 1.87 -8.09
C LYS A 82 3.22 1.17 -6.79
N GLU A 83 2.85 -0.09 -6.67
CA GLU A 83 3.25 -0.93 -5.53
C GLU A 83 4.79 -0.88 -5.33
N GLY A 84 5.21 -0.65 -4.09
CA GLY A 84 6.63 -0.49 -3.73
C GLY A 84 7.21 0.92 -3.96
N TYR A 85 6.43 1.87 -4.46
CA TYR A 85 6.82 3.27 -4.58
C TYR A 85 5.99 4.15 -3.63
N ILE A 86 6.60 5.24 -3.14
CA ILE A 86 5.95 6.25 -2.31
C ILE A 86 6.15 7.64 -2.92
N ALA A 87 5.24 8.57 -2.64
CA ALA A 87 5.36 9.93 -3.14
C ALA A 87 6.48 10.67 -2.41
N VAL A 88 7.16 11.58 -3.11
CA VAL A 88 8.17 12.45 -2.49
C VAL A 88 7.52 13.45 -1.54
N ASP A 89 6.41 14.04 -1.95
CA ASP A 89 5.67 15.05 -1.21
C ASP A 89 4.16 14.99 -1.52
N LYS A 90 3.38 15.84 -0.84
CA LYS A 90 1.92 15.93 -1.02
C LYS A 90 1.46 16.24 -2.45
N THR A 91 2.33 16.77 -3.32
CA THR A 91 2.00 17.05 -4.72
C THR A 91 1.95 15.79 -5.57
N ARG A 92 2.56 14.69 -5.10
CA ARG A 92 2.52 13.37 -5.73
C ARG A 92 2.99 13.36 -7.19
N LYS A 93 3.80 14.34 -7.60
CA LYS A 93 4.35 14.41 -8.96
C LYS A 93 5.48 13.41 -9.21
N GLN A 94 6.04 12.86 -8.13
CA GLN A 94 7.18 11.95 -8.17
C GLN A 94 6.92 10.80 -7.20
N CYS A 95 7.02 9.58 -7.74
CA CYS A 95 6.99 8.34 -6.98
C CYS A 95 8.37 7.68 -7.07
N VAL A 96 8.97 7.45 -5.90
CA VAL A 96 10.31 6.86 -5.74
C VAL A 96 10.22 5.66 -4.82
N LYS A 97 11.24 4.80 -4.84
CA LYS A 97 11.34 3.78 -3.78
C LYS A 97 11.68 4.47 -2.45
N PRO A 98 11.29 3.91 -1.31
CA PRO A 98 11.59 4.50 0.00
C PRO A 98 13.09 4.78 0.22
N GLU A 99 13.97 3.91 -0.28
CA GLU A 99 15.43 4.09 -0.21
C GLU A 99 15.98 5.24 -1.06
N ASP A 100 15.21 5.70 -2.06
CA ASP A 100 15.60 6.76 -2.99
C ASP A 100 15.01 8.13 -2.58
N CYS A 101 14.45 8.25 -1.38
CA CYS A 101 13.92 9.51 -0.88
C CYS A 101 15.01 10.60 -0.82
N PRO A 102 14.73 11.82 -1.30
CA PRO A 102 15.67 12.92 -1.21
C PRO A 102 15.96 13.25 0.25
N LYS A 103 17.25 13.49 0.55
CA LYS A 103 17.72 13.87 1.89
C LYS A 103 17.59 15.35 2.15
#